data_AF-A0A382Y1W1-F1
#
_entry.id   AF-A0A382Y1W1-F1
#
_cell.length_a   1.000
_cell.length_b   1.000
_cell.length_c   1.000
_cell.angle_alpha   90.00
_cell.angle_beta   90.00
_cell.angle_gamma   90.00
#
_symmetry.space_group_name_H-M   'P 1'
#
loop_
_entity.id
_entity.type
_entity.pdbx_description
1 polymer ?
#
loop_
_entity_poly.entity_id
_entity_poly.type
_entity_poly.pdbx_seq_one_letter_code
_entity_poly.pdbx_strand_id
1 'polypeptide(L)'
;DLPVAAGLSSSSSLVVAAAYAIIAINDLSYTPNVLIDMLGRSEWYIGVRGGIGDHAAIILGREGQISHIELLPINVSHAPFPSDYRIVICHCGIEAKKSSSAQNTYNERVAGYKIGLQILKTNYPQIFGPVELFRDLHPSFLGIPTLDLYQMLKILPIRATRAQISDLLPNQKYMLETLYQSHYPEEEGYRVRGVCLYGIAECERSRKAVKFLSSGDIRRFGELINLSHEGDRVSNNGTERFEHDISNVYLDQCASLLGKDKNHEN
;
A
#
# COMPACT_ATOMS: atom_id res chain seq x y z
N ASP A 1 18.55 -19.13 -6.46
CA ASP A 1 18.86 -17.69 -6.57
C ASP A 1 17.60 -16.86 -6.74
N LEU A 2 17.57 -15.65 -6.18
CA LEU A 2 16.49 -14.68 -6.39
C LEU A 2 16.82 -13.78 -7.60
N PRO A 3 15.91 -13.62 -8.57
CA PRO A 3 16.12 -12.68 -9.66
C PRO A 3 16.33 -11.24 -9.14
N VAL A 4 17.41 -10.61 -9.60
CA VAL A 4 17.75 -9.23 -9.23
C VAL A 4 16.80 -8.27 -9.93
N ALA A 5 16.34 -7.23 -9.22
CA ALA A 5 15.48 -6.17 -9.76
C ALA A 5 14.16 -6.62 -10.44
N ALA A 6 13.63 -7.78 -10.00
CA ALA A 6 12.41 -8.38 -10.54
C ALA A 6 11.16 -8.20 -9.65
N GLY A 7 11.21 -7.31 -8.65
CA GLY A 7 10.11 -7.15 -7.68
C GLY A 7 9.96 -8.29 -6.67
N LEU A 8 10.99 -9.12 -6.49
CA LEU A 8 11.01 -10.27 -5.57
C LEU A 8 11.88 -10.02 -4.33
N SER A 9 11.98 -8.76 -3.89
CA SER A 9 12.62 -8.37 -2.62
C SER A 9 14.06 -8.87 -2.43
N SER A 10 14.85 -8.96 -3.51
CA SER A 10 16.25 -9.41 -3.45
C SER A 10 17.14 -8.50 -2.62
N SER A 11 16.90 -7.18 -2.60
CA SER A 11 17.62 -6.26 -1.71
C SER A 11 17.29 -6.48 -0.24
N SER A 12 16.01 -6.63 0.09
CA SER A 12 15.58 -6.84 1.48
C SER A 12 16.04 -8.21 1.98
N SER A 13 16.11 -9.23 1.11
CA SER A 13 16.69 -10.54 1.43
C SER A 13 18.16 -10.45 1.84
N LEU A 14 18.95 -9.64 1.12
CA LEU A 14 20.35 -9.40 1.48
C LEU A 14 20.48 -8.67 2.83
N VAL A 15 19.63 -7.67 3.06
CA VAL A 15 19.60 -6.91 4.33
C VAL A 15 19.24 -7.82 5.52
N VAL A 16 18.22 -8.68 5.38
CA VAL A 16 17.84 -9.66 6.42
C VAL A 16 18.97 -10.65 6.66
N ALA A 17 19.60 -11.18 5.60
CA ALA A 17 20.71 -12.13 5.72
C ALA A 17 21.92 -11.51 6.46
N ALA A 18 22.28 -10.27 6.13
CA ALA A 18 23.35 -9.54 6.81
C ALA A 18 23.03 -9.31 8.29
N ALA A 19 21.77 -8.98 8.61
CA ALA A 19 21.35 -8.79 9.99
C ALA A 19 21.45 -10.09 10.81
N TYR A 20 21.01 -11.23 10.26
CA TYR A 20 21.17 -12.53 10.92
C TYR A 20 22.63 -12.92 11.12
N ALA A 21 23.52 -12.62 10.17
CA ALA A 21 24.95 -12.87 10.36
C ALA A 21 25.53 -12.04 11.52
N ILE A 22 25.18 -10.75 11.61
CA ILE A 22 25.62 -9.86 12.70
C ILE A 22 25.09 -10.34 14.05
N ILE A 23 23.80 -10.69 14.11
CA ILE A 23 23.15 -11.21 15.32
C ILE A 23 23.87 -12.48 15.80
N ALA A 24 24.16 -13.41 14.90
CA ALA A 24 24.81 -14.67 15.23
C ALA A 24 26.27 -14.49 15.71
N ILE A 25 27.06 -13.63 15.06
CA ILE A 25 28.46 -13.40 15.43
C ILE A 25 28.60 -12.71 16.79
N ASN A 26 27.61 -11.89 17.17
CA ASN A 26 27.65 -11.10 18.40
C ASN A 26 26.76 -11.67 19.52
N ASP A 27 26.16 -12.86 19.32
CA ASP A 27 25.25 -13.52 20.27
C ASP A 27 24.13 -12.58 20.78
N LEU A 28 23.50 -11.85 19.84
CA LEU A 28 22.46 -10.88 20.18
C LEU A 28 21.09 -11.55 20.25
N SER A 29 20.31 -11.21 21.27
CA SER A 29 18.88 -11.54 21.31
C SER A 29 18.06 -10.51 20.54
N TYR A 30 16.99 -10.96 19.87
CA TYR A 30 16.08 -10.07 19.15
C TYR A 30 14.63 -10.54 19.25
N THR A 31 13.70 -9.61 19.02
CA THR A 31 12.31 -9.94 18.74
C THR A 31 12.02 -9.66 17.27
N PRO A 32 11.17 -10.47 16.59
CA PRO A 32 10.84 -10.24 15.19
C PRO A 32 10.34 -8.81 14.93
N ASN A 33 9.52 -8.27 15.84
CA ASN A 33 8.96 -6.93 15.70
C ASN A 33 10.03 -5.84 15.65
N VAL A 34 11.01 -5.89 16.56
CA VAL A 34 12.11 -4.92 16.61
C VAL A 34 13.00 -5.08 15.38
N LEU A 35 13.33 -6.31 14.99
CA LEU A 35 14.18 -6.57 13.85
C LEU A 35 13.56 -6.07 12.54
N ILE A 36 12.31 -6.43 12.27
CA ILE A 36 11.60 -6.02 11.03
C ILE A 36 11.54 -4.50 10.91
N ASP A 37 11.22 -3.80 12.01
CA ASP A 37 11.13 -2.35 12.02
C ASP A 37 12.51 -1.68 11.82
N MET A 38 13.58 -2.22 12.42
CA MET A 38 14.95 -1.74 12.20
C MET A 38 15.40 -1.93 10.75
N LEU A 39 15.13 -3.09 10.16
CA LEU A 39 15.56 -3.39 8.79
C LEU A 39 14.79 -2.57 7.76
N GLY A 40 13.48 -2.39 7.92
CA GLY A 40 12.73 -1.50 7.03
C GLY A 40 13.22 -0.05 7.09
N ARG A 41 13.54 0.47 8.28
CA ARG A 41 14.16 1.81 8.42
C ARG A 41 15.56 1.87 7.83
N SER A 42 16.28 0.76 7.74
CA SER A 42 17.63 0.73 7.16
C SER A 42 17.62 1.09 5.66
N GLU A 43 16.56 0.74 4.92
CA GLU A 43 16.44 1.08 3.49
C GLU A 43 16.30 2.59 3.26
N TRP A 44 15.92 3.36 4.29
CA TRP A 44 15.86 4.81 4.18
C TRP A 44 17.25 5.45 4.04
N TYR A 45 18.31 4.78 4.53
CA TYR A 45 19.69 5.24 4.35
C TYR A 45 20.19 5.15 2.91
N ILE A 46 19.53 4.33 2.07
CA ILE A 46 19.77 4.29 0.62
C ILE A 46 18.74 5.13 -0.17
N GLY A 47 17.96 5.97 0.53
CA GLY A 47 17.03 6.95 -0.04
C GLY A 47 15.67 6.41 -0.46
N VAL A 48 15.39 5.12 -0.25
CA VAL A 48 14.08 4.52 -0.55
C VAL A 48 13.18 4.67 0.68
N ARG A 49 12.05 5.36 0.55
CA ARG A 49 11.10 5.54 1.68
C ARG A 49 10.07 4.41 1.73
N GLY A 50 10.57 3.18 1.63
CA GLY A 50 9.76 1.97 1.64
C GLY A 50 9.20 1.60 3.00
N GLY A 51 8.31 0.62 2.99
CA GLY A 51 7.74 0.01 4.19
C GLY A 51 8.58 -1.16 4.71
N ILE A 52 7.99 -1.91 5.63
CA ILE A 52 8.65 -3.06 6.30
C ILE A 52 8.14 -4.42 5.79
N GLY A 53 7.24 -4.42 4.80
CA GLY A 53 6.52 -5.61 4.33
C GLY A 53 7.41 -6.74 3.84
N ASP A 54 8.39 -6.41 2.99
CA ASP A 54 9.34 -7.39 2.43
C ASP A 54 10.13 -8.09 3.54
N HIS A 55 10.67 -7.31 4.48
CA HIS A 55 11.39 -7.82 5.64
C HIS A 55 10.50 -8.71 6.51
N ALA A 56 9.25 -8.29 6.73
CA ALA A 56 8.29 -9.06 7.49
C ALA A 56 7.95 -10.40 6.80
N ALA A 57 7.75 -10.40 5.48
CA ALA A 57 7.46 -11.60 4.72
C ALA A 57 8.63 -12.60 4.75
N ILE A 58 9.87 -12.12 4.64
CA ILE A 58 11.08 -12.96 4.72
C ILE A 58 11.25 -13.57 6.12
N ILE A 59 11.03 -12.77 7.18
CA ILE A 59 11.26 -13.20 8.57
C ILE A 59 10.11 -14.07 9.11
N LEU A 60 8.86 -13.79 8.72
CA LEU A 60 7.66 -14.41 9.28
C LEU A 60 7.02 -15.45 8.35
N GLY A 61 7.57 -15.66 7.15
CA GLY A 61 7.08 -16.67 6.20
C GLY A 61 7.12 -18.08 6.78
N ARG A 62 6.15 -18.92 6.39
CA ARG A 62 6.11 -20.34 6.74
C ARG A 62 5.92 -21.18 5.50
N GLU A 63 6.62 -22.30 5.43
CA GLU A 63 6.52 -23.24 4.31
C GLU A 63 5.07 -23.74 4.15
N GLY A 64 4.59 -23.79 2.90
CA GLY A 64 3.25 -24.25 2.56
C GLY A 64 2.11 -23.33 3.01
N GLN A 65 2.39 -22.12 3.49
CA GLN A 65 1.39 -21.19 4.01
C GLN A 65 1.50 -19.80 3.36
N ILE A 66 0.36 -19.12 3.29
CA ILE A 66 0.26 -17.69 3.00
C ILE A 66 0.18 -16.95 4.34
N SER A 67 1.09 -16.00 4.54
CA SER A 67 1.10 -15.14 5.71
C SER A 67 0.25 -13.89 5.48
N HIS A 68 -0.68 -13.62 6.39
CA HIS A 68 -1.33 -12.32 6.50
C HIS A 68 -0.64 -11.53 7.59
N ILE A 69 0.01 -10.43 7.19
CA ILE A 69 0.85 -9.63 8.07
C ILE A 69 0.24 -8.24 8.20
N GLU A 70 -0.27 -7.94 9.39
CA GLU A 70 -0.61 -6.59 9.79
C GLU A 70 0.65 -5.92 10.33
N LEU A 71 0.92 -4.66 9.96
CA LEU A 71 2.17 -3.97 10.26
C LEU A 71 1.94 -2.74 11.15
N LEU A 72 2.75 -2.59 12.21
CA LEU A 72 2.81 -1.44 13.13
C LEU A 72 1.59 -1.29 14.10
N PRO A 73 1.33 -2.22 15.04
CA PRO A 73 2.18 -3.34 15.45
C PRO A 73 2.06 -4.54 14.52
N ILE A 74 3.06 -5.43 14.60
CA ILE A 74 3.10 -6.64 13.79
C ILE A 74 2.22 -7.71 14.42
N ASN A 75 1.19 -8.12 13.68
CA ASN A 75 0.41 -9.32 13.94
C ASN A 75 0.47 -10.20 12.70
N VAL A 76 0.66 -11.51 12.88
CA VAL A 76 0.72 -12.46 11.77
C VAL A 76 -0.25 -13.60 11.99
N SER A 77 -1.00 -13.92 10.95
CA SER A 77 -1.76 -15.17 10.84
C SER A 77 -1.36 -15.90 9.57
N HIS A 78 -1.62 -17.21 9.52
CA HIS A 78 -1.27 -18.04 8.39
C HIS A 78 -2.48 -18.82 7.90
N ALA A 79 -2.63 -18.92 6.58
CA ALA A 79 -3.57 -19.81 5.93
C ALA A 79 -2.79 -20.83 5.09
N PRO A 80 -3.16 -22.12 5.10
CA PRO A 80 -2.52 -23.11 4.23
C PRO A 80 -2.71 -22.74 2.76
N PHE A 81 -1.66 -22.89 1.96
CA PHE A 81 -1.79 -22.74 0.51
C PHE A 81 -2.44 -24.01 -0.08
N PRO A 82 -3.36 -23.90 -1.06
CA PRO A 82 -4.03 -25.06 -1.62
C PRO A 82 -3.08 -26.03 -2.33
N SER A 83 -3.13 -27.32 -1.98
CA SER A 83 -2.24 -28.36 -2.53
C SER A 83 -2.37 -28.56 -4.04
N ASP A 84 -3.55 -28.27 -4.58
CA ASP A 84 -3.90 -28.50 -5.99
C ASP A 84 -3.55 -27.30 -6.88
N TYR A 85 -3.02 -26.23 -6.28
CA TYR A 85 -2.65 -25.00 -6.97
C TYR A 85 -1.14 -24.78 -6.91
N ARG A 86 -0.62 -23.94 -7.81
CA ARG A 86 0.76 -23.47 -7.81
C ARG A 86 0.76 -21.98 -8.11
N ILE A 87 1.69 -21.25 -7.49
CA ILE A 87 2.00 -19.87 -7.88
C ILE A 87 3.11 -19.95 -8.93
N VAL A 88 2.88 -19.37 -10.10
CA VAL A 88 3.88 -19.25 -11.16
C VAL A 88 4.32 -17.80 -11.24
N ILE A 89 5.63 -17.58 -11.13
CA ILE A 89 6.23 -16.25 -11.23
C ILE A 89 6.76 -16.08 -12.65
N CYS A 90 6.20 -15.13 -13.40
CA CYS A 90 6.61 -14.81 -14.77
C CYS A 90 7.35 -13.46 -14.78
N HIS A 91 8.65 -13.47 -15.06
CA HIS A 91 9.43 -12.25 -15.19
C HIS A 91 9.15 -11.56 -16.53
N CYS A 92 8.78 -10.29 -16.51
CA CYS A 92 8.41 -9.54 -17.72
C CYS A 92 9.60 -9.19 -18.63
N GLY A 93 10.84 -9.43 -18.19
CA GLY A 93 12.05 -9.08 -18.95
C GLY A 93 12.44 -7.61 -18.87
N ILE A 94 11.64 -6.77 -18.19
CA ILE A 94 11.92 -5.36 -17.99
C ILE A 94 12.60 -5.20 -16.63
N GLU A 95 13.86 -4.76 -16.63
CA GLU A 95 14.55 -4.44 -15.39
C GLU A 95 13.94 -3.20 -14.75
N ALA A 96 13.50 -3.33 -13.50
CA ALA A 96 13.20 -2.19 -12.65
C ALA A 96 14.51 -1.52 -12.23
N LYS A 97 15.17 -0.81 -13.16
CA LYS A 97 16.37 -0.04 -12.82
C LYS A 97 15.99 0.95 -11.72
N LYS A 98 16.74 0.91 -10.60
CA LYS A 98 16.72 1.92 -9.54
C LYS A 98 17.28 3.25 -10.07
N SER A 99 16.69 3.77 -11.14
CA SER A 99 17.01 5.08 -11.68
C SER A 99 16.51 6.13 -10.69
N SER A 100 17.16 7.29 -10.69
CA SER A 100 16.69 8.45 -9.92
C SER A 100 15.22 8.75 -10.20
N SER A 101 14.75 8.55 -11.44
CA SER A 101 13.35 8.70 -11.85
C SER A 101 12.42 7.68 -11.19
N ALA A 102 12.75 6.38 -11.21
CA ALA A 102 11.93 5.35 -10.57
C ALA A 102 11.81 5.55 -9.06
N GLN A 103 12.93 5.89 -8.41
CA GLN A 103 12.95 6.24 -6.98
C GLN A 103 12.13 7.50 -6.69
N ASN A 104 12.20 8.51 -7.56
CA ASN A 104 11.40 9.72 -7.45
C ASN A 104 9.91 9.41 -7.51
N THR A 105 9.46 8.64 -8.50
CA THR A 105 8.05 8.24 -8.64
C THR A 105 7.58 7.41 -7.44
N TYR A 106 8.42 6.51 -6.91
CA TYR A 106 8.09 5.75 -5.71
C TYR A 106 7.85 6.67 -4.51
N ASN A 107 8.82 7.55 -4.22
CA ASN A 107 8.74 8.48 -3.10
C ASN A 107 7.61 9.52 -3.27
N GLU A 108 7.29 9.93 -4.50
CA GLU A 108 6.14 10.77 -4.84
C GLU A 108 4.82 10.10 -4.47
N ARG A 109 4.63 8.82 -4.80
CA ARG A 109 3.43 8.06 -4.40
C ARG A 109 3.30 7.95 -2.88
N VAL A 110 4.40 7.70 -2.17
CA VAL A 110 4.42 7.70 -0.69
C VAL A 110 4.03 9.08 -0.14
N ALA A 111 4.48 10.15 -0.79
CA ALA A 111 4.06 11.50 -0.42
C ALA A 111 2.57 11.74 -0.66
N GLY A 112 2.03 11.27 -1.78
CA GLY A 112 0.60 11.34 -2.10
C GLY A 112 -0.30 10.74 -1.02
N TYR A 113 0.09 9.58 -0.45
CA TYR A 113 -0.59 8.98 0.70
C TYR A 113 -0.60 9.92 1.93
N LYS A 114 0.56 10.44 2.32
CA LYS A 114 0.69 11.30 3.51
C LYS A 114 -0.06 12.61 3.36
N ILE A 115 0.01 13.22 2.18
CA ILE A 115 -0.74 14.44 1.83
C ILE A 115 -2.23 14.16 1.90
N GLY A 116 -2.71 13.08 1.28
CA GLY A 116 -4.13 12.73 1.27
C GLY A 116 -4.68 12.47 2.68
N LEU A 117 -3.98 11.69 3.50
CA LEU A 117 -4.37 11.48 4.89
C LEU A 117 -4.41 12.80 5.69
N GLN A 118 -3.43 13.67 5.48
CA GLN A 118 -3.41 14.95 6.18
C GLN A 118 -4.55 15.88 5.74
N ILE A 119 -4.93 15.89 4.46
CA ILE A 119 -6.10 16.62 3.97
C ILE A 119 -7.38 16.10 4.63
N LEU A 120 -7.54 14.78 4.74
CA LEU A 120 -8.67 14.16 5.44
C LEU A 120 -8.69 14.54 6.92
N LYS A 121 -7.54 14.50 7.62
CA LYS A 121 -7.40 14.95 9.02
C LYS A 121 -7.79 16.41 9.21
N THR A 122 -7.38 17.29 8.31
CA THR A 122 -7.68 18.72 8.39
C THR A 122 -9.17 19.01 8.17
N ASN A 123 -9.85 18.28 7.30
CA ASN A 123 -11.25 18.53 6.95
C ASN A 123 -12.25 17.78 7.83
N TYR A 124 -11.90 16.58 8.33
CA TYR A 124 -12.74 15.81 9.25
C TYR A 124 -11.93 15.31 10.46
N PRO A 125 -11.45 16.22 11.32
CA PRO A 125 -10.56 15.90 12.44
C PRO A 125 -11.18 14.91 13.43
N GLN A 126 -12.49 14.94 13.62
CA GLN A 126 -13.21 14.02 14.50
C GLN A 126 -13.26 12.58 13.99
N ILE A 127 -13.04 12.36 12.69
CA ILE A 127 -13.08 11.03 12.05
C ILE A 127 -11.66 10.53 11.78
N PHE A 128 -10.85 11.35 11.10
CA PHE A 128 -9.51 10.94 10.66
C PHE A 128 -8.40 11.38 11.60
N GLY A 129 -8.66 12.27 12.57
CA GLY A 129 -7.67 12.71 13.56
C GLY A 129 -6.85 11.58 14.19
N PRO A 130 -7.46 10.48 14.69
CA PRO A 130 -6.74 9.36 15.29
C PRO A 130 -6.12 8.37 14.29
N VAL A 131 -6.36 8.54 12.99
CA VAL A 131 -5.89 7.59 11.97
C VAL A 131 -4.43 7.85 11.64
N GLU A 132 -3.54 6.92 11.97
CA GLU A 132 -2.12 7.03 11.62
C GLU A 132 -1.74 6.25 10.36
N LEU A 133 -2.48 5.18 10.04
CA LEU A 133 -2.15 4.27 8.95
C LEU A 133 -3.33 4.08 8.00
N PHE A 134 -3.04 3.91 6.71
CA PHE A 134 -4.06 3.67 5.69
C PHE A 134 -4.87 2.40 5.93
N ARG A 135 -4.28 1.38 6.58
CA ARG A 135 -5.02 0.17 6.96
C ARG A 135 -6.14 0.44 7.97
N ASP A 136 -6.12 1.59 8.65
CA ASP A 136 -7.14 1.96 9.62
C ASP A 136 -8.27 2.80 8.96
N LEU A 137 -8.12 3.15 7.68
CA LEU A 137 -9.15 3.80 6.86
C LEU A 137 -10.21 2.79 6.37
N HIS A 138 -10.91 2.18 7.31
CA HIS A 138 -12.05 1.29 7.03
C HIS A 138 -13.32 1.82 7.71
N PRO A 139 -14.49 1.81 7.05
CA PRO A 139 -15.73 2.35 7.61
C PRO A 139 -16.05 1.83 9.02
N SER A 140 -15.82 0.54 9.30
CA SER A 140 -16.08 -0.02 10.64
C SER A 140 -15.14 0.49 11.73
N PHE A 141 -13.90 0.83 11.39
CA PHE A 141 -12.92 1.38 12.36
C PHE A 141 -13.17 2.86 12.59
N LEU A 142 -13.60 3.56 11.54
CA LEU A 142 -13.97 4.98 11.58
C LEU A 142 -15.35 5.22 12.21
N GLY A 143 -16.17 4.18 12.37
CA GLY A 143 -17.53 4.30 12.89
C GLY A 143 -18.48 5.03 11.94
N ILE A 144 -18.25 4.96 10.63
CA ILE A 144 -19.05 5.64 9.60
C ILE A 144 -19.62 4.66 8.56
N PRO A 145 -20.74 4.98 7.91
CA PRO A 145 -21.18 4.29 6.70
C PRO A 145 -20.13 4.33 5.58
N THR A 146 -20.03 3.26 4.79
CA THR A 146 -19.16 3.23 3.60
C THR A 146 -19.48 4.34 2.60
N LEU A 147 -20.76 4.72 2.49
CA LEU A 147 -21.20 5.85 1.68
C LEU A 147 -20.51 7.16 2.09
N ASP A 148 -20.43 7.41 3.40
CA ASP A 148 -19.85 8.64 3.94
C ASP A 148 -18.34 8.67 3.66
N LEU A 149 -17.66 7.52 3.76
CA LEU A 149 -16.25 7.43 3.36
C LEU A 149 -16.06 7.83 1.88
N TYR A 150 -16.89 7.33 0.96
CA TYR A 150 -16.82 7.75 -0.46
C TYR A 150 -17.05 9.24 -0.65
N GLN A 151 -18.01 9.84 0.08
CA GLN A 151 -18.24 11.29 0.00
C GLN A 151 -17.05 12.08 0.54
N MET A 152 -16.46 11.68 1.66
CA MET A 152 -15.28 12.31 2.24
C MET A 152 -14.08 12.22 1.31
N LEU A 153 -13.87 11.10 0.61
CA LEU A 153 -12.74 10.92 -0.30
C LEU A 153 -12.76 11.87 -1.51
N LYS A 154 -13.91 12.48 -1.85
CA LYS A 154 -14.02 13.44 -2.95
C LYS A 154 -13.31 14.76 -2.69
N ILE A 155 -13.03 15.11 -1.43
CA ILE A 155 -12.27 16.34 -1.13
C ILE A 155 -10.81 16.24 -1.57
N LEU A 156 -10.30 15.00 -1.70
CA LEU A 156 -8.93 14.79 -2.11
C LEU A 156 -8.77 15.27 -3.56
N PRO A 157 -7.81 16.15 -3.87
CA PRO A 157 -7.56 16.52 -5.25
C PRO A 157 -7.10 15.29 -6.04
N ILE A 158 -7.45 15.19 -7.32
CA ILE A 158 -6.91 14.14 -8.20
C ILE A 158 -5.38 14.29 -8.28
N ARG A 159 -4.93 15.51 -8.59
CA ARG A 159 -3.54 15.94 -8.46
C ARG A 159 -3.42 17.30 -7.81
N ALA A 160 -2.31 17.55 -7.13
CA ALA A 160 -2.03 18.85 -6.54
C ALA A 160 -0.54 19.20 -6.61
N THR A 161 -0.20 20.42 -7.03
CA THR A 161 1.17 20.95 -6.99
C THR A 161 1.57 21.30 -5.56
N ARG A 162 2.87 21.50 -5.29
CA ARG A 162 3.33 21.91 -3.94
C ARG A 162 2.69 23.21 -3.46
N ALA A 163 2.39 24.15 -4.38
CA ALA A 163 1.68 25.39 -4.05
C ALA A 163 0.25 25.09 -3.60
N GLN A 164 -0.52 24.34 -4.40
CA GLN A 164 -1.89 23.94 -4.05
C GLN A 164 -1.93 23.13 -2.75
N ILE A 165 -0.96 22.24 -2.52
CA ILE A 165 -0.85 21.48 -1.26
C ILE A 165 -0.61 22.42 -0.07
N SER A 166 0.22 23.45 -0.24
CA SER A 166 0.48 24.44 0.81
C SER A 166 -0.78 25.24 1.14
N ASP A 167 -1.60 25.58 0.14
CA ASP A 167 -2.89 26.25 0.33
C ASP A 167 -3.91 25.35 1.04
N LEU A 168 -3.92 24.05 0.72
CA LEU A 168 -4.80 23.06 1.37
C LEU A 168 -4.37 22.74 2.80
N LEU A 169 -3.07 22.85 3.11
CA LEU A 169 -2.46 22.45 4.39
C LEU A 169 -1.57 23.56 4.98
N PRO A 170 -2.11 24.78 5.22
CA PRO A 170 -1.30 25.95 5.60
C PRO A 170 -0.55 25.76 6.93
N ASN A 171 -1.11 24.95 7.83
CA ASN A 171 -0.54 24.69 9.17
C ASN A 171 0.42 23.49 9.21
N GLN A 172 0.76 22.89 8.06
CA GLN A 172 1.56 21.66 7.98
C GLN A 172 2.92 21.85 7.30
N LYS A 173 3.43 23.09 7.26
CA LYS A 173 4.66 23.46 6.57
C LYS A 173 5.85 22.54 6.90
N TYR A 174 6.10 22.28 8.18
CA TYR A 174 7.22 21.41 8.60
C TYR A 174 7.08 19.97 8.10
N MET A 175 5.87 19.40 8.16
CA MET A 175 5.59 18.06 7.66
C MET A 175 5.85 17.99 6.15
N LEU A 176 5.35 18.99 5.41
CA LEU A 176 5.51 19.07 3.96
C LEU A 176 6.99 19.24 3.54
N GLU A 177 7.73 20.12 4.22
CA GLU A 177 9.16 20.31 3.98
C GLU A 177 9.95 19.02 4.20
N THR A 178 9.66 18.29 5.28
CA THR A 178 10.27 16.98 5.55
C THR A 178 9.91 15.97 4.46
N LEU A 179 8.65 15.96 4.02
CA LEU A 179 8.17 15.03 3.00
C LEU A 179 8.87 15.25 1.65
N TYR A 180 9.05 16.51 1.27
CA TYR A 180 9.65 16.92 -0.01
C TYR A 180 11.15 16.65 -0.12
N GLN A 181 11.85 16.28 0.96
CA GLN A 181 13.28 15.97 0.91
C GLN A 181 13.61 14.67 0.18
N SER A 182 12.63 13.78 -0.03
CA SER A 182 12.87 12.46 -0.63
C SER A 182 12.72 12.41 -2.16
N HIS A 183 12.25 13.48 -2.79
CA HIS A 183 11.91 13.52 -4.21
C HIS A 183 11.81 14.96 -4.74
N TYR A 184 12.00 15.11 -6.05
CA TYR A 184 11.82 16.36 -6.78
C TYR A 184 10.33 16.67 -7.00
N PRO A 185 9.96 17.95 -7.14
CA PRO A 185 8.58 18.32 -7.46
C PRO A 185 8.11 17.70 -8.78
N GLU A 186 6.84 17.28 -8.82
CA GLU A 186 6.16 16.80 -10.03
C GLU A 186 5.41 17.97 -10.68
N GLU A 187 5.69 18.26 -11.95
CA GLU A 187 5.11 19.41 -12.66
C GLU A 187 3.59 19.30 -12.80
N GLU A 188 3.09 18.10 -13.11
CA GLU A 188 1.66 17.79 -13.16
C GLU A 188 1.00 17.68 -11.77
N GLY A 189 1.78 17.86 -10.71
CA GLY A 189 1.35 17.67 -9.33
C GLY A 189 1.33 16.21 -8.88
N TYR A 190 1.28 16.06 -7.57
CA TYR A 190 1.29 14.80 -6.84
C TYR A 190 -0.01 14.05 -7.07
N ARG A 191 0.05 12.74 -7.26
CA ARG A 191 -1.12 11.87 -7.29
C ARG A 191 -1.62 11.72 -5.86
N VAL A 192 -2.78 12.30 -5.53
CA VAL A 192 -3.31 12.27 -4.15
C VAL A 192 -4.49 11.31 -4.07
N ARG A 193 -5.60 11.62 -4.74
CA ARG A 193 -6.81 10.78 -4.66
C ARG A 193 -6.58 9.35 -5.13
N GLY A 194 -5.95 9.18 -6.29
CA GLY A 194 -5.75 7.86 -6.91
C GLY A 194 -4.96 6.90 -6.01
N VAL A 195 -3.84 7.36 -5.45
CA VAL A 195 -3.04 6.53 -4.54
C VAL A 195 -3.82 6.20 -3.27
N CYS A 196 -4.55 7.18 -2.70
CA CYS A 196 -5.36 6.95 -1.50
C CYS A 196 -6.45 5.90 -1.74
N LEU A 197 -7.18 6.00 -2.85
CA LEU A 197 -8.21 5.04 -3.25
C LEU A 197 -7.61 3.65 -3.44
N TYR A 198 -6.50 3.55 -4.15
CA TYR A 198 -5.80 2.28 -4.34
C TYR A 198 -5.38 1.66 -3.01
N GLY A 199 -4.78 2.44 -2.11
CA GLY A 199 -4.32 1.93 -0.81
C GLY A 199 -5.45 1.47 0.10
N ILE A 200 -6.56 2.20 0.17
CA ILE A 200 -7.75 1.79 0.92
C ILE A 200 -8.31 0.48 0.34
N ALA A 201 -8.44 0.40 -0.98
CA ALA A 201 -8.96 -0.79 -1.66
C ALA A 201 -8.01 -2.00 -1.52
N GLU A 202 -6.70 -1.80 -1.55
CA GLU A 202 -5.71 -2.87 -1.38
C GLU A 202 -5.72 -3.42 0.05
N CYS A 203 -5.91 -2.57 1.05
CA CYS A 203 -6.12 -3.02 2.41
C CYS A 203 -7.37 -3.92 2.49
N GLU A 204 -8.49 -3.52 1.85
CA GLU A 204 -9.71 -4.33 1.82
C GLU A 204 -9.53 -5.66 1.09
N ARG A 205 -8.82 -5.65 -0.04
CA ARG A 205 -8.47 -6.88 -0.78
C ARG A 205 -7.64 -7.81 0.09
N SER A 206 -6.63 -7.31 0.80
CA SER A 206 -5.81 -8.11 1.72
C SER A 206 -6.66 -8.76 2.83
N ARG A 207 -7.55 -7.99 3.49
CA ARG A 207 -8.44 -8.54 4.53
C ARG A 207 -9.40 -9.61 4.00
N LYS A 208 -9.93 -9.44 2.78
CA LYS A 208 -10.82 -10.42 2.13
C LYS A 208 -10.06 -11.65 1.65
N ALA A 209 -8.84 -11.49 1.15
CA ALA A 209 -8.01 -12.58 0.62
C ALA A 209 -7.82 -13.68 1.66
N VAL A 210 -7.54 -13.32 2.91
CA VAL A 210 -7.39 -14.27 4.02
C VAL A 210 -8.66 -15.02 4.30
N LYS A 211 -9.82 -14.33 4.28
CA LYS A 211 -11.12 -14.97 4.50
C LYS A 211 -11.38 -16.03 3.42
N PHE A 212 -11.16 -15.68 2.15
CA PHE A 212 -11.36 -16.60 1.04
C PHE A 212 -10.38 -17.78 1.05
N LEU A 213 -9.10 -17.54 1.35
CA LEU A 213 -8.13 -18.62 1.54
C LEU A 213 -8.54 -19.56 2.68
N SER A 214 -8.97 -19.00 3.81
CA SER A 214 -9.35 -19.80 4.99
C SER A 214 -10.62 -20.61 4.77
N SER A 215 -11.54 -20.14 3.91
CA SER A 215 -12.75 -20.85 3.54
C SER A 215 -12.58 -21.79 2.34
N GLY A 216 -11.38 -21.88 1.76
CA GLY A 216 -11.10 -22.66 0.55
C GLY A 216 -11.70 -22.08 -0.74
N ASP A 217 -12.15 -20.82 -0.74
CA ASP A 217 -12.69 -20.13 -1.93
C ASP A 217 -11.55 -19.55 -2.79
N ILE A 218 -10.82 -20.45 -3.44
CA ILE A 218 -9.63 -20.10 -4.22
C ILE A 218 -9.98 -19.27 -5.45
N ARG A 219 -11.20 -19.44 -5.98
CA ARG A 219 -11.70 -18.65 -7.10
C ARG A 219 -11.79 -17.18 -6.71
N ARG A 220 -12.48 -16.84 -5.61
CA ARG A 220 -12.58 -15.43 -5.17
C ARG A 220 -11.24 -14.87 -4.71
N PHE A 221 -10.36 -15.68 -4.13
CA PHE A 221 -8.98 -15.28 -3.88
C PHE A 221 -8.25 -14.86 -5.18
N GLY A 222 -8.36 -15.66 -6.25
CA GLY A 222 -7.82 -15.32 -7.57
C GLY A 222 -8.44 -14.08 -8.19
N GLU A 223 -9.75 -13.86 -8.02
CA GLU A 223 -10.43 -12.64 -8.45
C GLU A 223 -9.86 -11.39 -7.75
N LEU A 224 -9.50 -11.48 -6.46
CA LEU A 224 -8.83 -10.39 -5.75
C LEU A 224 -7.42 -10.09 -6.29
N ILE A 225 -6.65 -11.11 -6.69
CA ILE A 225 -5.34 -10.93 -7.32
C ILE A 225 -5.50 -10.15 -8.63
N ASN A 226 -6.46 -10.54 -9.46
CA ASN A 226 -6.75 -9.84 -10.72
C ASN A 226 -7.19 -8.39 -10.44
N LEU A 227 -8.07 -8.16 -9.46
CA LEU A 227 -8.50 -6.80 -9.09
C LEU A 227 -7.36 -5.92 -8.55
N SER A 228 -6.41 -6.51 -7.81
CA SER A 228 -5.20 -5.80 -7.35
C SER A 228 -4.32 -5.40 -8.55
N HIS A 229 -4.09 -6.33 -9.47
CA HIS A 229 -3.35 -6.07 -10.71
C HIS A 229 -4.01 -4.99 -11.58
N GLU A 230 -5.33 -5.07 -11.77
CA GLU A 230 -6.08 -4.05 -12.49
C GLU A 230 -5.94 -2.68 -11.83
N GLY A 231 -5.96 -2.60 -10.49
CA GLY A 231 -5.87 -1.34 -9.76
C GLY A 231 -4.53 -0.61 -9.86
N ASP A 232 -3.44 -1.30 -10.23
CA ASP A 232 -2.11 -0.70 -10.48
C ASP A 232 -1.74 -0.73 -11.97
N ARG A 233 -2.74 -0.89 -12.85
CA ARG A 233 -2.54 -0.94 -14.29
C ARG A 233 -1.90 0.35 -14.79
N VAL A 234 -0.80 0.20 -15.53
CA VAL A 234 -0.06 1.32 -16.14
C VAL A 234 -0.29 1.47 -17.65
N SER A 235 -0.77 0.42 -18.32
CA SER A 235 -1.06 0.42 -19.76
C SER A 235 -2.36 -0.30 -20.11
N ASN A 236 -2.98 0.11 -21.21
CA ASN A 236 -4.10 -0.64 -21.79
C ASN A 236 -3.60 -1.93 -22.47
N ASN A 237 -4.48 -2.67 -23.16
CA ASN A 237 -4.08 -3.87 -23.92
C ASN A 237 -3.12 -3.57 -25.10
N GLY A 238 -2.76 -2.31 -25.31
CA GLY A 238 -1.67 -1.84 -26.17
C GLY A 238 -0.54 -1.19 -25.36
N THR A 239 0.08 -0.15 -25.90
CA THR A 239 1.21 0.56 -25.28
C THR A 239 0.83 1.91 -24.68
N GLU A 240 -0.45 2.27 -24.69
CA GLU A 240 -0.90 3.57 -24.20
C GLU A 240 -1.01 3.56 -22.69
N ARG A 241 -0.67 4.69 -22.07
CA ARG A 241 -0.78 4.87 -20.62
C ARG A 241 -2.24 4.74 -20.20
N PHE A 242 -2.48 3.90 -19.20
CA PHE A 242 -3.81 3.74 -18.62
C PHE A 242 -4.00 4.72 -17.46
N GLU A 243 -5.18 5.33 -17.39
CA GLU A 243 -5.60 6.16 -16.27
C GLU A 243 -6.92 5.66 -15.69
N HIS A 244 -6.92 5.44 -14.39
CA HIS A 244 -8.12 5.04 -13.67
C HIS A 244 -9.12 6.19 -13.58
N ASP A 245 -10.40 5.91 -13.81
CA ASP A 245 -11.45 6.84 -13.44
C ASP A 245 -11.53 6.93 -11.92
N ILE A 246 -11.13 8.07 -11.39
CA ILE A 246 -11.15 8.44 -9.98
C ILE A 246 -11.94 9.74 -9.79
N SER A 247 -12.83 10.03 -10.74
CA SER A 247 -13.70 11.21 -10.72
C SER A 247 -14.73 11.12 -9.60
N ASN A 248 -15.34 12.26 -9.27
CA ASN A 248 -16.45 12.26 -8.32
C ASN A 248 -17.63 11.41 -8.82
N VAL A 249 -17.85 11.38 -10.15
CA VAL A 249 -18.88 10.56 -10.79
C VAL A 249 -18.61 9.07 -10.55
N TYR A 250 -17.36 8.62 -10.70
CA TYR A 250 -16.99 7.24 -10.38
C TYR A 250 -17.20 6.89 -8.91
N LEU A 251 -16.83 7.80 -7.99
CA LEU A 251 -17.05 7.58 -6.55
C LEU A 251 -18.56 7.53 -6.22
N ASP A 252 -19.38 8.34 -6.89
CA ASP A 252 -20.85 8.28 -6.77
C ASP A 252 -21.43 6.97 -7.29
N GLN A 253 -20.91 6.46 -8.40
CA GLN A 253 -21.29 5.14 -8.92
C GLN A 253 -20.95 4.04 -7.93
N CYS A 254 -19.74 4.03 -7.38
CA CYS A 254 -19.31 3.06 -6.36
C CYS A 254 -20.21 3.12 -5.12
N ALA A 255 -20.53 4.33 -4.65
CA ALA A 255 -21.46 4.56 -3.56
C ALA A 255 -22.87 4.00 -3.84
N SER A 256 -23.37 4.17 -5.08
CA SER A 256 -24.70 3.69 -5.47
C SER A 256 -24.83 2.16 -5.49
N LEU A 257 -23.75 1.44 -5.81
CA LEU A 257 -23.73 -0.03 -5.85
C LEU A 257 -23.96 -0.62 -4.44
N LEU A 258 -23.42 0.01 -3.41
CA LEU A 258 -23.64 -0.38 -2.01
C LEU A 258 -25.10 -0.26 -1.57
N GLY A 259 -25.83 0.70 -2.13
CA GLY A 259 -27.26 0.88 -1.86
C GLY A 259 -28.12 -0.20 -2.52
N LYS A 260 -27.63 -0.84 -3.60
CA LYS A 260 -28.34 -1.92 -4.31
C LYS A 260 -28.12 -3.29 -3.66
N ASP A 261 -26.91 -3.56 -3.15
CA ASP A 261 -26.61 -4.84 -2.49
C ASP A 261 -27.46 -5.05 -1.23
N LYS A 262 -27.78 -3.98 -0.47
CA LYS A 262 -28.69 -4.06 0.68
C LYS A 262 -30.14 -4.43 0.33
N ASN A 263 -30.55 -4.26 -0.94
CA ASN A 263 -31.89 -4.63 -1.41
C ASN A 263 -31.96 -6.06 -1.96
N HIS A 264 -30.83 -6.77 -2.07
CA HIS A 264 -30.76 -8.16 -2.53
C HIS A 264 -30.53 -9.18 -1.40
N GLU A 265 -30.48 -8.73 -0.14
CA GLU A 265 -30.42 -9.59 1.06
C GLU A 265 -31.78 -9.74 1.78
N ASN A 266 -32.90 -9.34 1.16
CA ASN A 266 -34.28 -9.59 1.65
C ASN A 266 -35.00 -10.64 0.80
#